data_AF-A0A399J1K8-F1
#
_entry.id   AF-A0A399J1K8-F1
#
_cell.length_a   1.000
_cell.length_b   1.000
_cell.length_c   1.000
_cell.angle_alpha   90.00
_cell.angle_beta   90.00
_cell.angle_gamma   90.00
#
_symmetry.space_group_name_H-M   'P 1'
#
loop_
_entity.id
_entity.type
_entity.pdbx_description
1 polymer ?
#
loop_
_entity_poly.entity_id
_entity_poly.type
_entity_poly.pdbx_seq_one_letter_code
_entity_poly.pdbx_strand_id
1 'polypeptide(L)'
;MHTLPDDRARLVFEMENVAGLTIQRMSTAASSPGHKDTLFIHLEDLMTDTRMERFEQMFSHFGVSPAYMPLALAVAFKNSVFNPQMKRSKHITSGRSELWRSVFNDDLCARFREYHPDVVEKLGYSW
;
A
#
# COMPACT_ATOMS: atom_id res chain seq x y z
N MET A 1 20.72 -15.08 -1.43
CA MET A 1 19.33 -14.96 -0.94
C MET A 1 18.69 -16.30 -0.53
N HIS A 2 19.21 -17.46 -0.97
CA HIS A 2 18.66 -18.80 -0.66
C HIS A 2 19.19 -19.49 0.62
N THR A 3 19.82 -18.75 1.56
CA THR A 3 20.57 -19.34 2.69
C THR A 3 19.91 -19.20 4.05
N LEU A 4 18.75 -18.54 4.16
CA LEU A 4 18.04 -18.40 5.44
C LEU A 4 17.12 -19.61 5.70
N PRO A 5 17.04 -20.07 6.97
CA PRO A 5 16.52 -21.39 7.33
C PRO A 5 15.01 -21.54 7.12
N ASP A 6 14.24 -20.47 7.25
CA ASP A 6 12.78 -20.46 7.09
C ASP A 6 12.25 -19.07 6.69
N ASP A 7 10.95 -18.98 6.42
CA ASP A 7 10.29 -17.74 6.03
C ASP A 7 10.28 -16.69 7.15
N ARG A 8 10.28 -17.11 8.42
CA ARG A 8 10.36 -16.19 9.56
C ARG A 8 11.72 -15.48 9.57
N ALA A 9 12.81 -16.22 9.43
CA ALA A 9 14.16 -15.67 9.37
C ALA A 9 14.33 -14.73 8.16
N ARG A 10 13.68 -15.04 7.03
CA ARG A 10 13.64 -14.15 5.87
C ARG A 10 12.89 -12.86 6.17
N LEU A 11 11.72 -12.92 6.79
CA LEU A 11 10.94 -11.73 7.15
C LEU A 11 11.69 -10.82 8.11
N VAL A 12 12.32 -11.37 9.16
CA VAL A 12 13.14 -10.59 10.09
C VAL A 12 14.33 -9.95 9.37
N PHE A 13 15.04 -10.71 8.53
CA PHE A 13 16.13 -10.16 7.73
C PHE A 13 15.67 -9.01 6.83
N GLU A 14 14.54 -9.15 6.14
CA GLU A 14 14.01 -8.09 5.28
C GLU A 14 13.63 -6.83 6.08
N MET A 15 13.02 -6.99 7.27
CA MET A 15 12.68 -5.88 8.18
C MET A 15 13.90 -5.05 8.60
N GLU A 16 15.06 -5.69 8.75
CA GLU A 16 16.32 -5.03 9.12
C GLU A 16 17.06 -4.41 7.91
N ASN A 17 16.70 -4.80 6.69
CA ASN A 17 17.43 -4.45 5.49
C ASN A 17 16.57 -3.61 4.52
N VAL A 18 16.28 -4.13 3.32
CA VAL A 18 15.67 -3.36 2.23
C VAL A 18 14.25 -2.93 2.58
N ALA A 19 13.46 -3.81 3.20
CA ALA A 19 12.12 -3.44 3.65
C ALA A 19 12.19 -2.40 4.76
N GLY A 20 13.12 -2.54 5.70
CA GLY A 20 13.35 -1.54 6.75
C GLY A 20 13.67 -0.15 6.22
N LEU A 21 14.58 -0.05 5.25
CA LEU A 21 14.90 1.22 4.58
C LEU A 21 13.68 1.82 3.87
N THR A 22 12.85 0.97 3.26
CA THR A 22 11.63 1.41 2.56
C THR A 22 10.60 1.95 3.55
N ILE A 23 10.39 1.24 4.67
CA ILE A 23 9.49 1.65 5.75
C ILE A 23 9.90 3.01 6.32
N GLN A 24 11.20 3.19 6.60
CA GLN A 24 11.71 4.45 7.12
C GLN A 24 11.51 5.61 6.12
N ARG A 25 11.72 5.36 4.82
CA ARG A 25 11.47 6.34 3.76
C ARG A 25 9.99 6.71 3.68
N MET A 26 9.08 5.73 3.74
CA MET A 26 7.64 6.00 3.72
C MET A 26 7.23 6.85 4.93
N SER A 27 7.69 6.47 6.13
CA SER A 27 7.40 7.18 7.38
C SER A 27 7.87 8.64 7.36
N THR A 28 9.02 8.91 6.74
CA THR A 28 9.59 10.26 6.67
C THR A 28 9.08 11.08 5.48
N ALA A 29 8.65 10.43 4.39
CA ALA A 29 8.17 11.09 3.19
C ALA A 29 6.97 11.99 3.46
N ALA A 30 6.00 11.53 4.26
CA ALA A 30 4.78 12.29 4.59
C ALA A 30 5.07 13.62 5.30
N SER A 31 6.19 13.72 6.03
CA SER A 31 6.60 14.95 6.75
C SER A 31 7.70 15.73 6.03
N SER A 32 8.16 15.27 4.87
CA SER A 32 9.27 15.90 4.14
C SER A 32 8.80 17.10 3.31
N PRO A 33 9.49 18.25 3.38
CA PRO A 33 9.19 19.40 2.52
C PRO A 33 9.26 19.09 1.02
N GLY A 34 10.09 18.11 0.63
CA GLY A 34 10.20 17.65 -0.76
C GLY A 34 8.94 16.98 -1.30
N HIS A 35 8.01 16.60 -0.41
CA HIS A 35 6.75 15.94 -0.75
C HIS A 35 5.52 16.81 -0.43
N LYS A 36 5.69 18.13 -0.28
CA LYS A 36 4.59 19.05 0.04
C LYS A 36 3.41 19.00 -0.95
N ASP A 37 3.68 18.68 -2.22
CA ASP A 37 2.70 18.59 -3.30
C ASP A 37 2.42 17.12 -3.68
N THR A 38 2.73 16.16 -2.80
CA THR A 38 2.49 14.73 -3.02
C THR A 38 1.17 14.30 -2.38
N LEU A 39 0.31 13.64 -3.17
CA LEU A 39 -0.87 12.95 -2.66
C LEU A 39 -0.50 11.53 -2.20
N PHE A 40 -0.65 11.25 -0.91
CA PHE A 40 -0.48 9.91 -0.34
C PHE A 40 -1.84 9.21 -0.24
N ILE A 41 -1.94 8.01 -0.80
CA ILE A 41 -3.15 7.17 -0.77
C ILE A 41 -2.76 5.74 -0.41
N HIS A 42 -3.54 5.13 0.47
CA HIS A 42 -3.37 3.73 0.83
C HIS A 42 -3.88 2.83 -0.29
N LEU A 43 -3.13 1.79 -0.60
CA LEU A 43 -3.51 0.84 -1.65
C LEU A 43 -4.84 0.15 -1.29
N GLU A 44 -5.06 -0.13 -0.01
CA GLU A 44 -6.27 -0.77 0.52
C GLU A 44 -7.54 0.05 0.24
N ASP A 45 -7.43 1.38 0.31
CA ASP A 45 -8.52 2.29 -0.04
C ASP A 45 -8.84 2.14 -1.54
N LEU A 46 -7.83 2.14 -2.42
CA LEU A 46 -8.05 1.96 -3.86
C LEU A 46 -8.62 0.58 -4.22
N MET A 47 -8.21 -0.46 -3.50
CA MET A 47 -8.70 -1.82 -3.71
C MET A 47 -10.17 -1.98 -3.35
N THR A 48 -10.74 -1.07 -2.55
CA THR A 48 -12.13 -1.13 -2.07
C THR A 48 -12.98 0.07 -2.50
N ASP A 49 -12.39 1.02 -3.27
CA ASP A 49 -13.01 2.25 -3.76
C ASP A 49 -14.04 2.01 -4.88
N THR A 50 -15.10 1.28 -4.56
CA THR A 50 -16.21 0.99 -5.49
C THR A 50 -17.00 2.24 -5.89
N ARG A 51 -16.89 3.33 -5.12
CA ARG A 51 -17.52 4.63 -5.39
C ARG A 51 -16.63 5.57 -6.21
N MET A 52 -15.38 5.19 -6.46
CA MET A 52 -14.40 5.94 -7.23
C MET A 52 -13.97 7.28 -6.61
N GLU A 53 -14.17 7.48 -5.31
CA GLU A 53 -13.90 8.72 -4.59
C GLU A 53 -12.39 9.00 -4.49
N ARG A 54 -11.57 7.97 -4.25
CA ARG A 54 -10.11 8.08 -4.21
C ARG A 54 -9.52 8.26 -5.59
N PHE A 55 -10.06 7.57 -6.58
CA PHE A 55 -9.65 7.78 -7.98
C PHE A 55 -9.98 9.20 -8.46
N GLU A 56 -11.14 9.75 -8.12
CA GLU A 56 -11.48 11.14 -8.43
C GLU A 56 -10.53 12.12 -7.76
N GLN A 57 -10.19 11.88 -6.49
CA GLN A 57 -9.18 12.66 -5.77
C GLN A 57 -7.82 12.63 -6.47
N MET A 58 -7.36 11.44 -6.91
CA MET A 58 -6.11 11.27 -7.65
C MET A 58 -6.10 12.02 -8.98
N PHE A 59 -7.15 11.84 -9.78
CA PHE A 59 -7.23 12.48 -11.09
C PHE A 59 -7.33 14.00 -10.97
N SER A 60 -8.05 14.50 -9.97
CA SER A 60 -8.10 15.93 -9.66
C SER A 60 -6.73 16.46 -9.27
N HIS A 61 -5.99 15.73 -8.42
CA HIS A 61 -4.63 16.08 -8.04
C HIS A 61 -3.66 16.09 -9.23
N PHE A 62 -3.83 15.18 -10.19
CA PHE A 62 -3.07 15.17 -11.45
C PHE A 62 -3.52 16.23 -12.47
N GLY A 63 -4.53 17.03 -12.15
CA GLY A 63 -5.03 18.09 -13.05
C GLY A 63 -5.89 17.57 -14.20
N VAL A 64 -6.50 16.39 -14.07
CA VAL A 64 -7.50 15.92 -15.03
C VAL A 64 -8.68 16.88 -15.02
N SER A 65 -8.96 17.48 -16.17
CA SER A 65 -10.08 18.41 -16.32
C SER A 65 -11.41 17.74 -15.97
N PRO A 66 -12.36 18.47 -15.34
CA PRO A 66 -13.71 17.97 -15.06
C PRO A 66 -14.41 17.37 -16.30
N ALA A 67 -14.13 17.88 -17.49
CA ALA A 67 -14.68 17.36 -18.74
C ALA A 67 -14.24 15.92 -19.06
N TYR A 68 -13.03 15.52 -18.61
CA TYR A 68 -12.48 14.18 -18.82
C TYR A 68 -12.66 13.26 -17.61
N MET A 69 -13.10 13.79 -16.47
CA MET A 69 -13.27 13.01 -15.24
C MET A 69 -14.15 11.76 -15.43
N PRO A 70 -15.32 11.83 -16.10
CA PRO A 70 -16.15 10.65 -16.32
C PRO A 70 -15.43 9.54 -17.09
N LEU A 71 -14.64 9.90 -18.10
CA LEU A 71 -13.85 8.96 -18.89
C LEU A 71 -12.72 8.35 -18.06
N ALA A 72 -11.99 9.17 -17.31
CA ALA A 72 -10.90 8.71 -16.45
C ALA A 72 -11.40 7.71 -15.39
N LEU A 73 -12.51 8.04 -14.72
CA LEU A 73 -13.13 7.15 -13.73
C LEU A 73 -13.66 5.86 -14.36
N ALA A 74 -14.27 5.92 -15.55
CA ALA A 74 -14.71 4.71 -16.25
C ALA A 74 -13.53 3.77 -16.60
N VAL A 75 -12.40 4.34 -17.02
CA VAL A 75 -11.18 3.56 -17.31
C VAL A 75 -10.60 2.96 -16.02
N ALA A 76 -10.55 3.72 -14.94
CA ALA A 76 -10.09 3.22 -13.64
C ALA A 76 -10.98 2.06 -13.17
N PHE A 77 -12.30 2.24 -13.12
CA PHE A 77 -13.26 1.21 -12.72
C PHE A 77 -13.10 -0.08 -13.54
N LYS A 78 -12.93 0.05 -14.87
CA LYS A 78 -12.74 -1.10 -15.76
C LYS A 78 -11.54 -1.97 -15.38
N ASN A 79 -10.49 -1.36 -14.81
CA ASN A 79 -9.23 -2.02 -14.49
C ASN A 79 -9.03 -2.27 -12.98
N SER A 80 -10.00 -1.90 -12.15
CA SER A 80 -9.92 -2.10 -10.70
C SER A 80 -10.16 -3.55 -10.30
N VAL A 81 -9.46 -3.99 -9.25
CA VAL A 81 -9.53 -5.38 -8.73
C VAL A 81 -10.91 -5.77 -8.19
N PHE A 82 -11.70 -4.79 -7.75
CA PHE A 82 -13.07 -4.99 -7.31
C PHE A 82 -14.06 -5.17 -8.46
N ASN A 83 -13.66 -4.88 -9.70
CA ASN A 83 -14.53 -5.09 -10.86
C ASN A 83 -14.52 -6.58 -11.24
N PRO A 84 -15.66 -7.28 -11.18
CA PRO A 84 -15.74 -8.71 -11.48
C PRO A 84 -15.41 -9.04 -12.94
N GLN A 85 -15.51 -8.07 -13.85
CA GLN A 85 -15.21 -8.23 -15.27
C GLN A 85 -13.75 -7.95 -15.63
N MET A 86 -12.93 -7.52 -14.66
CA MET A 86 -11.52 -7.23 -14.88
C MET A 86 -10.75 -8.50 -15.25
N LYS A 87 -9.96 -8.44 -16.32
CA LYS A 87 -9.05 -9.53 -16.69
C LYS A 87 -7.94 -9.64 -15.63
N ARG A 88 -7.97 -10.72 -14.84
CA ARG A 88 -6.94 -10.99 -13.83
C ARG A 88 -5.56 -11.14 -14.47
N SER A 89 -4.61 -10.37 -13.95
CA SER A 89 -3.18 -10.50 -14.27
C SER A 89 -2.55 -11.59 -13.42
N LYS A 90 -1.54 -12.29 -13.96
CA LYS A 90 -0.71 -13.25 -13.19
C LYS A 90 0.03 -12.60 -12.01
N HIS A 91 0.17 -11.28 -12.02
CA HIS A 91 0.81 -10.51 -10.96
C HIS A 91 -0.11 -10.18 -9.79
N ILE A 92 -1.44 -10.37 -9.93
CA ILE A 92 -2.40 -10.17 -8.85
C ILE A 92 -2.57 -11.50 -8.12
N THR A 93 -1.89 -11.64 -6.99
CA THR A 93 -1.89 -12.87 -6.19
C THR A 93 -3.05 -12.93 -5.20
N SER A 94 -3.58 -11.78 -4.76
CA SER A 94 -4.71 -11.66 -3.84
C SER A 94 -5.41 -10.31 -4.03
N GLY A 95 -6.75 -10.30 -3.90
CA GLY A 95 -7.55 -9.07 -3.80
C GLY A 95 -7.91 -8.70 -2.35
N ARG A 96 -7.38 -9.43 -1.36
CA ARG A 96 -7.64 -9.19 0.06
C ARG A 96 -6.73 -8.09 0.59
N SER A 97 -7.31 -7.15 1.34
CA SER A 97 -6.55 -6.28 2.24
C SER A 97 -5.97 -7.09 3.41
N GLU A 98 -4.97 -6.53 4.09
CA GLU A 98 -4.43 -7.07 5.35
C GLU A 98 -3.88 -8.51 5.29
N LEU A 99 -3.37 -8.96 4.13
CA LEU A 99 -2.79 -10.30 3.98
C LEU A 99 -1.71 -10.59 5.04
N TRP A 100 -1.03 -9.54 5.52
CA TRP A 100 -0.01 -9.60 6.57
C TRP A 100 -0.52 -10.28 7.84
N ARG A 101 -1.81 -10.14 8.23
CA ARG A 101 -2.37 -10.79 9.43
C ARG A 101 -2.31 -12.32 9.37
N SER A 102 -2.27 -12.89 8.16
CA SER A 102 -2.15 -14.35 7.97
C SER A 102 -0.70 -14.85 8.01
N VAL A 103 0.28 -13.94 7.99
CA VAL A 103 1.71 -14.25 7.91
C VAL A 103 2.46 -13.82 9.17
N PHE A 104 2.06 -12.69 9.77
CA PHE A 104 2.68 -12.14 10.97
C PHE A 104 2.01 -12.71 12.20
N ASN A 105 2.76 -13.48 12.97
CA ASN A 105 2.37 -13.88 14.32
C ASN A 105 2.80 -12.81 15.35
N ASP A 106 2.42 -13.00 16.62
CA ASP A 106 2.69 -12.05 17.69
C ASP A 106 4.18 -11.71 17.85
N ASP A 107 5.07 -12.69 17.65
CA ASP A 107 6.52 -12.50 17.72
C ASP A 107 7.04 -11.61 16.58
N LEU A 108 6.59 -11.83 15.34
CA LEU A 108 6.94 -10.97 14.20
C LEU A 108 6.38 -9.55 14.36
N CYS A 109 5.16 -9.41 14.90
CA CYS A 109 4.59 -8.12 15.23
C CYS A 109 5.41 -7.40 16.31
N ALA A 110 5.86 -8.11 17.34
CA ALA A 110 6.71 -7.55 18.39
C ALA A 110 8.06 -7.08 17.81
N ARG A 111 8.69 -7.89 16.96
CA ARG A 111 9.92 -7.52 16.24
C ARG A 111 9.74 -6.31 15.34
N PHE A 112 8.64 -6.25 14.58
CA PHE A 112 8.34 -5.10 13.75
C PHE A 112 8.24 -3.81 14.58
N ARG A 113 7.52 -3.86 15.72
CA ARG A 113 7.42 -2.71 16.66
C ARG A 113 8.78 -2.32 17.24
N GLU A 114 9.64 -3.28 17.52
CA GLU A 114 10.99 -3.03 18.02
C GLU A 114 11.83 -2.27 16.97
N TYR A 115 11.79 -2.70 15.70
CA TYR A 115 12.60 -2.08 14.64
C TYR A 115 12.02 -0.77 14.09
N HIS A 116 10.69 -0.63 14.05
CA HIS A 116 9.99 0.45 13.36
C HIS A 116 8.95 1.10 14.27
N PRO A 117 9.36 1.77 15.37
CA PRO A 117 8.51 2.06 16.51
C PRO A 117 7.13 2.61 16.18
N ASP A 118 6.91 3.86 15.88
CA ASP A 118 5.58 4.47 15.69
C ASP A 118 5.11 4.46 14.23
N VAL A 119 5.68 3.59 13.40
CA VAL A 119 5.52 3.64 11.94
C VAL A 119 4.09 3.32 11.52
N VAL A 120 3.46 2.33 12.16
CA VAL A 120 2.10 1.89 11.80
C VAL A 120 1.13 3.05 11.99
N GLU A 121 1.19 3.73 13.12
CA GLU A 121 0.35 4.88 13.43
C GLU A 121 0.69 6.08 12.53
N LYS A 122 1.98 6.36 12.30
CA LYS A 122 2.43 7.44 11.40
C LYS A 122 1.93 7.27 9.96
N LEU A 123 1.85 6.02 9.50
CA LEU A 123 1.33 5.68 8.18
C LEU A 123 -0.19 5.48 8.18
N GLY A 124 -0.89 5.79 9.28
CA GLY A 124 -2.36 5.74 9.33
C GLY A 124 -2.95 4.33 9.38
N TYR A 125 -2.16 3.33 9.79
CA TYR A 125 -2.59 1.94 10.00
C TYR A 125 -2.87 1.66 11.48
N SER A 126 -3.46 0.48 11.75
CA SER A 126 -3.69 -0.05 13.09
C SER A 126 -3.29 -1.52 13.19
N TRP A 127 -2.98 -1.96 14.41
CA TRP A 127 -2.61 -3.35 14.71
C TRP A 127 -3.77 -4.35 14.62
#